data_AF-A0A6P2JAF0-F1
#
_entry.id   AF-A0A6P2JAF0-F1
#
_cell.length_a   1.000
_cell.length_b   1.000
_cell.length_c   1.000
_cell.angle_alpha   90.00
_cell.angle_beta   90.00
_cell.angle_gamma   90.00
#
_symmetry.space_group_name_H-M   'P 1'
#
loop_
_entity.id
_entity.type
_entity.pdbx_description
1 polymer ?
#
loop_
_entity_poly.entity_id
_entity_poly.type
_entity_poly.pdbx_seq_one_letter_code
_entity_poly.pdbx_strand_id
1 'polypeptide(L)'
;MESNGDRTTYEIMKADVLGLYFNFCRDRGLVGRYSHLEVLGYIDYEYDGAFESRLEILMFRVIWLVLSGGWHADLEKTMRDKISNQISTEGLNDLLQGVPADEAELFRHDLRILKFIE
;
A
#
# COMPACT_ATOMS: atom_id res chain seq x y z
N MET A 1 -1.96 27.68 1.15
CA MET A 1 -1.02 26.63 1.63
C MET A 1 -0.06 26.37 0.49
N GLU A 2 1.23 26.56 0.75
CA GLU A 2 2.28 26.46 -0.27
C GLU A 2 2.36 25.03 -0.82
N SER A 3 2.35 24.92 -2.14
CA SER A 3 2.36 23.65 -2.87
C SER A 3 3.77 23.09 -2.96
N ASN A 4 3.98 21.96 -2.29
CA ASN A 4 4.87 20.87 -2.73
C ASN A 4 4.01 19.74 -3.38
N GLY A 5 2.99 20.12 -4.16
CA GLY A 5 1.61 19.65 -3.95
C GLY A 5 1.02 18.52 -4.80
N ASP A 6 1.77 17.52 -5.29
CA ASP A 6 1.18 16.42 -6.11
C ASP A 6 1.32 15.00 -5.52
N ARG A 7 1.95 14.81 -4.36
CA ARG A 7 2.16 13.47 -3.77
C ARG A 7 1.22 13.19 -2.61
N THR A 8 0.57 12.04 -2.66
CA THR A 8 -0.23 11.47 -1.57
C THR A 8 0.70 10.99 -0.44
N THR A 9 0.43 11.44 0.79
CA THR A 9 1.21 10.97 1.94
C THR A 9 0.84 9.53 2.32
N TYR A 10 1.73 8.83 3.01
CA TYR A 10 1.46 7.47 3.47
C TYR A 10 0.21 7.38 4.37
N GLU A 11 -0.02 8.38 5.21
CA GLU A 11 -1.19 8.43 6.09
C GLU A 11 -2.49 8.64 5.31
N ILE A 12 -2.50 9.57 4.35
CA ILE A 12 -3.66 9.83 3.50
C ILE A 12 -3.97 8.58 2.67
N MET A 13 -2.96 7.97 2.04
CA MET A 13 -3.14 6.75 1.25
C MET A 13 -3.70 5.61 2.10
N LYS A 14 -3.22 5.43 3.33
CA LYS A 14 -3.79 4.45 4.27
C LYS A 14 -5.27 4.71 4.52
N ALA A 15 -5.64 5.95 4.82
CA ALA A 15 -7.03 6.31 5.11
C ALA A 15 -7.94 6.07 3.89
N ASP A 16 -7.50 6.48 2.70
CA ASP A 16 -8.27 6.34 1.47
C ASP A 16 -8.48 4.88 1.08
N VAL A 17 -7.40 4.09 1.05
CA VAL A 17 -7.48 2.66 0.69
C VAL A 17 -8.29 1.88 1.73
N LEU A 18 -8.17 2.21 3.02
CA LEU A 18 -8.99 1.57 4.06
C LEU A 18 -10.48 1.93 3.93
N GLY A 19 -10.79 3.18 3.60
CA GLY A 19 -12.16 3.62 3.32
C GLY A 19 -12.75 2.87 2.12
N LEU A 20 -11.96 2.71 1.06
CA LEU A 20 -12.35 1.93 -0.12
C LEU A 20 -12.55 0.45 0.21
N TYR A 21 -11.63 -0.15 0.97
CA TYR A 21 -11.76 -1.54 1.43
C TYR A 21 -13.03 -1.75 2.24
N PHE A 22 -13.32 -0.87 3.19
CA PHE A 22 -14.56 -0.93 3.96
C PHE A 22 -15.80 -0.89 3.05
N ASN A 23 -15.84 0.06 2.10
CA ASN A 23 -16.94 0.17 1.15
C ASN A 23 -17.08 -1.09 0.28
N PHE A 24 -15.97 -1.68 -0.17
CA PHE A 24 -16.01 -2.89 -1.00
C PHE A 24 -16.38 -4.13 -0.21
N CYS A 25 -15.95 -4.25 1.05
CA CYS A 25 -16.46 -5.27 1.95
C CYS A 25 -17.99 -5.16 2.12
N ARG A 26 -18.53 -3.94 2.29
CA ARG A 26 -19.99 -3.71 2.40
C ARG A 26 -20.72 -4.04 1.10
N ASP A 27 -20.32 -3.42 0.00
CA ASP A 27 -21.09 -3.40 -1.25
C ASP A 27 -20.84 -4.65 -2.10
N ARG A 28 -19.58 -5.10 -2.21
CA ARG A 28 -19.23 -6.29 -2.99
C ARG A 28 -19.19 -7.54 -2.11
N GLY A 29 -18.58 -7.48 -0.93
CA GLY A 29 -18.49 -8.63 -0.03
C GLY A 29 -19.85 -9.07 0.53
N LEU A 30 -20.52 -8.20 1.28
CA LEU A 30 -21.76 -8.56 1.98
C LEU A 30 -22.98 -8.56 1.06
N VAL A 31 -23.15 -7.53 0.23
CA VAL A 31 -24.29 -7.44 -0.70
C VAL A 31 -24.05 -8.28 -1.96
N GLY A 32 -22.91 -8.09 -2.62
CA GLY A 32 -22.57 -8.80 -3.86
C GLY A 32 -22.11 -10.26 -3.70
N ARG A 33 -21.76 -10.70 -2.48
CA ARG A 33 -21.21 -12.05 -2.17
C ARG A 33 -19.86 -12.36 -2.81
N TYR A 34 -19.08 -11.34 -3.11
CA TYR A 34 -17.71 -11.48 -3.58
C TYR A 34 -16.82 -11.99 -2.43
N SER A 35 -15.87 -12.85 -2.77
CA SER A 35 -14.83 -13.31 -1.84
C SER A 35 -13.92 -12.17 -1.41
N HIS A 36 -13.21 -12.36 -0.29
CA HIS A 36 -12.18 -11.40 0.14
C HIS A 36 -11.13 -11.17 -0.96
N LEU A 37 -10.77 -12.22 -1.69
CA LEU A 37 -9.82 -12.15 -2.79
C LEU A 37 -10.31 -11.21 -3.91
N GLU A 38 -11.58 -11.32 -4.29
CA GLU A 38 -12.15 -10.44 -5.29
C GLU A 38 -12.25 -9.00 -4.78
N VAL A 39 -12.59 -8.78 -3.50
CA VAL A 39 -12.57 -7.45 -2.88
C VAL A 39 -11.19 -6.80 -2.96
N LEU A 40 -10.13 -7.53 -2.61
CA LEU A 40 -8.75 -7.06 -2.74
C LEU A 40 -8.35 -6.79 -4.21
N GLY A 41 -8.84 -7.62 -5.14
CA GLY A 41 -8.64 -7.43 -6.57
C GLY A 41 -9.30 -6.15 -7.10
N TYR A 42 -10.48 -5.81 -6.59
CA TYR A 42 -11.11 -4.52 -6.92
C TYR A 42 -10.32 -3.34 -6.37
N ILE A 43 -9.73 -3.43 -5.18
CA ILE A 43 -8.86 -2.36 -4.68
C ILE A 43 -7.64 -2.19 -5.60
N ASP A 44 -6.98 -3.29 -5.95
CA ASP A 44 -5.84 -3.25 -6.87
C ASP A 44 -6.22 -2.60 -8.21
N TYR A 45 -7.40 -2.94 -8.74
CA TYR A 45 -7.93 -2.37 -9.99
C TYR A 45 -8.21 -0.87 -9.91
N GLU A 46 -8.76 -0.36 -8.80
CA GLU A 46 -9.06 1.08 -8.65
C GLU A 46 -7.80 1.94 -8.57
N TYR A 47 -6.67 1.35 -8.17
CA TYR A 47 -5.38 2.02 -8.11
C TYR A 47 -4.44 1.64 -9.27
N ASP A 48 -4.92 0.88 -10.26
CA ASP A 48 -4.14 0.56 -11.46
C ASP A 48 -3.88 1.83 -12.28
N GLY A 49 -2.61 2.16 -12.44
CA GLY A 49 -2.18 3.41 -13.09
C GLY A 49 -2.47 4.69 -12.29
N ALA A 50 -2.93 4.59 -11.03
CA ALA A 50 -3.27 5.76 -10.21
C ALA A 50 -2.04 6.48 -9.64
N PHE A 51 -0.88 5.81 -9.59
CA PHE A 51 0.35 6.37 -9.02
C PHE A 51 1.49 6.35 -10.04
N GLU A 52 2.06 7.53 -10.30
CA GLU A 52 3.27 7.67 -11.11
C GLU A 52 4.55 7.61 -10.25
N SER A 53 4.45 8.00 -8.97
CA SER A 53 5.58 7.97 -8.05
C SER A 53 5.92 6.55 -7.62
N ARG A 54 7.21 6.20 -7.74
CA ARG A 54 7.74 4.90 -7.29
C ARG A 54 7.55 4.70 -5.78
N LEU A 55 7.63 5.77 -5.00
CA LEU A 55 7.35 5.73 -3.56
C LEU A 55 5.87 5.44 -3.27
N GLU A 56 4.95 6.10 -3.98
CA GLU A 56 3.50 5.88 -3.79
C GLU A 56 3.10 4.45 -4.18
N ILE A 57 3.69 3.92 -5.26
CA ILE A 57 3.52 2.51 -5.65
C ILE A 57 4.00 1.58 -4.52
N LEU A 58 5.15 1.88 -3.90
CA LEU A 58 5.66 1.07 -2.79
C LEU A 58 4.75 1.17 -1.56
N MET A 59 4.31 2.38 -1.20
CA MET A 59 3.36 2.63 -0.11
C MET A 59 2.06 1.83 -0.31
N PHE A 60 1.47 1.89 -1.50
CA PHE A 60 0.25 1.16 -1.83
C PHE A 60 0.43 -0.34 -1.69
N ARG A 61 1.54 -0.91 -2.21
CA ARG A 61 1.84 -2.35 -2.07
C ARG A 61 1.90 -2.80 -0.62
N VAL A 62 2.52 -1.98 0.25
CA VAL A 62 2.59 -2.25 1.69
C VAL A 62 1.20 -2.21 2.32
N ILE A 63 0.37 -1.21 2.00
CA ILE A 63 -1.01 -1.09 2.49
C ILE A 63 -1.84 -2.28 2.04
N TRP A 64 -1.77 -2.64 0.76
CA TRP A 64 -2.49 -3.77 0.19
C TRP A 64 -2.09 -5.08 0.88
N LEU A 65 -0.79 -5.30 1.12
CA LEU A 65 -0.29 -6.46 1.86
C LEU A 65 -0.90 -6.50 3.27
N VAL A 66 -0.91 -5.38 3.99
CA VAL A 66 -1.51 -5.29 5.33
C VAL A 66 -3.00 -5.60 5.30
N LEU A 67 -3.75 -5.04 4.35
CA LEU A 67 -5.19 -5.29 4.20
C LEU A 67 -5.51 -6.74 3.87
N SER A 68 -4.63 -7.43 3.14
CA SER A 68 -4.79 -8.86 2.84
C SER A 68 -4.77 -9.75 4.09
N GLY A 69 -4.21 -9.25 5.20
CA GLY A 69 -4.14 -9.94 6.49
C GLY A 69 -3.35 -11.26 6.48
N GLY A 70 -2.62 -11.56 5.41
CA GLY A 70 -1.94 -12.85 5.24
C GLY A 70 -2.88 -14.04 5.04
N TRP A 71 -4.16 -13.80 4.71
CA TRP A 71 -5.14 -14.89 4.55
C TRP A 71 -4.96 -15.70 3.26
N HIS A 72 -4.21 -15.15 2.30
CA HIS A 72 -3.98 -15.75 0.98
C HIS A 72 -2.48 -15.90 0.74
N ALA A 73 -1.93 -17.07 1.08
CA ALA A 73 -0.48 -17.30 1.13
C ALA A 73 0.25 -16.99 -0.20
N ASP A 74 -0.34 -17.34 -1.34
CA ASP A 74 0.27 -17.08 -2.64
C ASP A 74 0.35 -15.59 -2.98
N LEU A 75 -0.67 -14.83 -2.58
CA LEU A 75 -0.69 -13.38 -2.74
C LEU A 75 0.23 -12.68 -1.76
N GLU A 76 0.24 -13.13 -0.50
CA GLU A 76 1.17 -12.62 0.49
C GLU A 76 2.61 -12.76 -0.02
N LYS A 77 2.98 -13.96 -0.47
CA LYS A 77 4.30 -14.23 -1.05
C LYS A 77 4.59 -13.30 -2.23
N THR A 78 3.68 -13.25 -3.21
CA THR A 78 3.83 -12.42 -4.40
C THR A 78 4.02 -10.94 -4.04
N MET A 79 3.24 -10.41 -3.09
CA MET A 79 3.33 -9.00 -2.72
C MET A 79 4.61 -8.72 -1.92
N ARG A 80 5.01 -9.62 -1.02
CA ARG A 80 6.31 -9.53 -0.33
C ARG A 80 7.48 -9.52 -1.31
N ASP A 81 7.45 -10.38 -2.32
CA ASP A 81 8.50 -10.42 -3.36
C ASP A 81 8.54 -9.10 -4.14
N LYS A 82 7.38 -8.55 -4.54
CA LYS A 82 7.30 -7.24 -5.21
C LYS A 82 7.88 -6.10 -4.37
N ILE A 83 7.51 -6.04 -3.08
CA ILE A 83 8.00 -5.02 -2.14
C ILE A 83 9.52 -5.15 -1.94
N SER A 84 9.99 -6.37 -1.68
CA SER A 84 11.42 -6.65 -1.45
C SER A 84 12.26 -6.31 -2.68
N ASN A 85 11.80 -6.70 -3.88
CA ASN A 85 12.47 -6.39 -5.14
C ASN A 85 12.53 -4.89 -5.38
N GLN A 86 11.44 -4.16 -5.12
CA GLN A 86 11.43 -2.72 -5.29
C GLN A 86 12.39 -2.01 -4.32
N ILE A 87 12.35 -2.36 -3.02
CA ILE A 87 13.24 -1.79 -2.00
C ILE A 87 14.71 -2.05 -2.33
N SER A 88 15.04 -3.27 -2.76
CA SER A 88 16.43 -3.67 -3.08
C SER A 88 16.94 -3.06 -4.38
N THR A 89 16.08 -2.88 -5.38
CA THR A 89 16.46 -2.32 -6.68
C THR A 89 16.62 -0.80 -6.62
N GLU A 90 15.74 -0.12 -5.90
CA GLU A 90 15.66 1.34 -5.91
C GLU A 90 16.32 1.99 -4.69
N GLY A 91 16.50 1.25 -3.59
CA GLY A 91 17.01 1.76 -2.33
C GLY A 91 15.94 2.52 -1.53
N LEU A 92 15.62 2.04 -0.33
CA LEU A 92 14.59 2.69 0.52
C LEU A 92 14.93 4.14 0.86
N ASN A 93 16.22 4.45 1.09
CA ASN A 93 16.63 5.81 1.41
C ASN A 93 16.46 6.77 0.23
N ASP A 94 16.71 6.29 -0.98
CA ASP A 94 16.54 7.07 -2.21
C ASP A 94 15.06 7.30 -2.50
N LEU A 95 14.22 6.27 -2.29
CA LEU A 95 12.76 6.39 -2.37
C LEU A 95 12.18 7.41 -1.37
N LEU A 96 12.80 7.54 -0.20
CA LEU A 96 12.36 8.47 0.85
C LEU A 96 13.03 9.85 0.79
N GLN A 97 13.84 10.12 -0.24
CA GLN A 97 14.49 11.41 -0.39
C GLN A 97 13.45 12.53 -0.55
N GLY A 98 13.52 13.55 0.31
CA GLY A 98 12.59 14.69 0.29
C GLY A 98 11.24 14.42 0.96
N VAL A 99 11.02 13.23 1.52
CA VAL A 99 9.84 12.93 2.35
C VAL A 99 10.02 13.53 3.75
N PRO A 100 8.99 14.17 4.33
CA PRO A 100 9.01 14.61 5.73
C PRO A 100 9.41 13.48 6.69
N ALA A 101 10.21 13.81 7.71
CA ALA A 101 10.83 12.81 8.59
C ALA A 101 9.81 12.01 9.42
N ASP A 102 8.73 12.65 9.84
CA ASP A 102 7.60 12.03 10.55
C ASP A 102 6.86 11.02 9.68
N GLU A 103 6.57 11.38 8.43
CA GLU A 103 5.97 10.46 7.47
C GLU A 103 6.91 9.30 7.11
N ALA A 104 8.18 9.60 6.86
CA ALA A 104 9.18 8.59 6.53
C ALA A 104 9.34 7.59 7.69
N GLU A 105 9.31 8.06 8.94
CA GLU A 105 9.38 7.19 10.11
C GLU A 105 8.11 6.34 10.27
N LEU A 106 6.92 6.92 10.04
CA LEU A 106 5.67 6.15 10.03
C LEU A 106 5.73 5.00 9.01
N PHE A 107 6.29 5.25 7.82
CA PHE A 107 6.43 4.22 6.80
C PHE A 107 7.49 3.17 7.18
N ARG A 108 8.66 3.60 7.69
CA ARG A 108 9.72 2.70 8.15
C ARG A 108 9.27 1.81 9.31
N HIS A 109 8.48 2.35 10.22
CA HIS A 109 7.88 1.59 11.32
C HIS A 109 7.09 0.39 10.81
N ASP A 110 6.21 0.59 9.82
CA ASP A 110 5.41 -0.50 9.24
C ASP A 110 6.30 -1.51 8.50
N LEU A 111 7.32 -1.05 7.76
CA LEU A 111 8.29 -1.92 7.11
C LEU A 111 9.09 -2.79 8.10
N ARG A 112 9.45 -2.26 9.27
CA ARG A 112 10.10 -3.02 10.35
C ARG A 112 9.20 -4.10 10.91
N ILE A 113 7.93 -3.78 11.20
CA ILE A 113 6.94 -4.76 11.66
C ILE A 113 6.77 -5.89 10.64
N LEU A 114 6.73 -5.54 9.35
CA LEU A 114 6.58 -6.50 8.26
C LEU A 114 7.89 -7.23 7.89
N LYS A 115 9.01 -6.90 8.55
CA LYS A 115 10.35 -7.48 8.39
C LYS A 115 10.98 -7.26 7.01
N PHE A 116 10.70 -6.12 6.38
CA PHE A 116 11.40 -5.72 5.15
C PHE A 116 12.73 -5.00 5.43
N ILE A 117 12.87 -4.42 6.62
CA ILE A 117 14.07 -3.74 7.11
C ILE A 117 14.27 -4.06 8.60
N GLU A 118 15.47 -3.77 9.11
CA GLU A 118 15.82 -3.87 10.54
C GLU A 118 15.23 -2.73 11.38
#